data_AF-A0A0F9BR26-F1
#
_entry.id   AF-A0A0F9BR26-F1
#
_cell.length_a   1.000
_cell.length_b   1.000
_cell.length_c   1.000
_cell.angle_alpha   90.00
_cell.angle_beta   90.00
_cell.angle_gamma   90.00
#
_symmetry.space_group_name_H-M   'P 1'
#
loop_
_entity.id
_entity.type
_entity.pdbx_description
1 polymer ?
#
loop_
_entity_poly.entity_id
_entity_poly.type
_entity_poly.pdbx_seq_one_letter_code
_entity_poly.pdbx_strand_id
1 'polypeptide(L)'
;MITRYQKEHYEDVARVLSYHTTAAGMDDEQERMQWLTWIAKSFIDLFAADNPRRCTAHVACPYHHSDGRDNDCHIYGFNRERFLEACGLESEG
;
A
#
# COMPACT_ATOMS: atom_id res chain seq x y z
N MET A 1 10.52 -14.45 5.25
CA MET A 1 10.95 -13.06 5.48
C MET A 1 10.16 -12.56 6.67
N ILE A 2 10.83 -12.04 7.70
CA ILE A 2 10.14 -11.48 8.86
C ILE A 2 9.97 -9.99 8.56
N THR A 3 8.74 -9.56 8.36
CA THR A 3 8.41 -8.13 8.23
C THR A 3 8.22 -7.57 9.63
N ARG A 4 8.72 -6.36 9.88
CA ARG A 4 8.46 -5.65 11.14
C ARG A 4 6.97 -5.33 11.28
N TYR A 5 6.31 -5.04 10.16
CA TYR A 5 4.90 -4.70 10.13
C TYR A 5 4.07 -5.84 9.52
N GLN A 6 2.89 -6.07 10.09
CA GLN A 6 1.92 -7.02 9.58
C GLN A 6 0.83 -6.27 8.82
N LYS A 7 -0.02 -7.02 8.11
CA LYS A 7 -1.10 -6.46 7.29
C LYS A 7 -2.04 -5.58 8.12
N GLU A 8 -2.34 -6.04 9.32
CA GLU A 8 -3.19 -5.37 10.31
C GLU A 8 -2.64 -3.99 10.69
N HIS A 9 -1.31 -3.85 10.80
CA HIS A 9 -0.69 -2.55 11.07
C HIS A 9 -0.88 -1.57 9.91
N TYR A 10 -0.78 -2.04 8.66
CA TYR A 10 -1.03 -1.18 7.49
C TYR A 10 -2.49 -0.71 7.47
N GLU A 11 -3.43 -1.62 7.74
CA GLU A 11 -4.86 -1.34 7.77
C GLU A 11 -5.24 -0.38 8.90
N ASP A 12 -4.67 -0.56 10.09
CA ASP A 12 -4.92 0.30 11.23
C ASP A 12 -4.42 1.74 10.98
N VAL A 13 -3.21 1.90 10.43
CA VAL A 13 -2.67 3.21 10.07
C VAL A 13 -3.53 3.87 8.98
N ALA A 14 -3.92 3.13 7.95
CA ALA A 14 -4.78 3.66 6.89
C ALA A 14 -6.13 4.14 7.43
N ARG A 15 -6.74 3.37 8.34
CA ARG A 15 -8.01 3.74 9.00
C ARG A 15 -7.88 5.01 9.83
N VAL A 16 -6.78 5.17 10.59
CA VAL A 16 -6.52 6.40 11.35
C VAL A 16 -6.39 7.61 10.41
N LEU A 17 -5.61 7.48 9.34
CA LEU A 17 -5.43 8.56 8.37
C LEU A 17 -6.74 8.91 7.65
N SER A 18 -7.53 7.90 7.27
CA SER A 18 -8.84 8.06 6.63
C SER A 18 -9.86 8.78 7.52
N TYR A 19 -9.85 8.51 8.82
CA TYR A 19 -10.70 9.26 9.76
C TYR A 19 -10.37 10.76 9.73
N HIS A 20 -9.08 11.12 9.66
CA HIS A 20 -8.65 12.52 9.65
C HIS A 20 -8.84 13.21 8.28
N THR A 21 -8.84 12.47 7.17
CA THR A 21 -9.20 13.05 5.85
C THR A 21 -10.69 13.39 5.78
N THR A 22 -11.55 12.58 6.39
CA THR A 22 -13.01 12.71 6.31
C THR A 22 -13.66 13.54 7.43
N ALA A 23 -12.97 13.78 8.55
CA ALA A 23 -13.48 14.58 9.66
C ALA A 23 -13.59 16.07 9.27
N ALA A 24 -14.67 16.46 8.60
CA ALA A 24 -15.01 17.84 8.27
C ALA A 24 -15.23 18.67 9.55
N GLY A 25 -14.50 19.78 9.72
CA GLY A 25 -14.72 20.68 10.86
C GLY A 25 -13.55 21.57 11.31
N MET A 26 -12.50 21.75 10.50
CA MET A 26 -11.40 22.68 10.81
C MET A 26 -11.26 23.71 9.68
N ASP A 27 -10.89 24.95 10.04
CA ASP A 27 -10.84 26.12 9.16
C ASP A 27 -9.75 26.08 8.06
N ASP A 28 -8.96 25.00 7.97
CA ASP A 28 -7.95 24.81 6.93
C ASP A 28 -7.88 23.36 6.43
N GLU A 29 -8.86 22.99 5.60
CA GLU A 29 -8.94 21.68 4.97
C GLU A 29 -7.73 21.41 4.04
N GLN A 30 -7.21 22.44 3.39
CA GLN A 30 -6.12 22.29 2.42
C GLN A 30 -4.78 21.99 3.10
N GLU A 31 -4.40 22.74 4.14
CA GLU A 31 -3.19 22.47 4.92
C GLU A 31 -3.25 21.08 5.57
N ARG A 32 -4.42 20.71 6.11
CA ARG A 32 -4.64 19.37 6.67
C ARG A 32 -4.42 18.27 5.64
N MET A 33 -5.03 18.38 4.46
CA MET A 33 -4.89 17.37 3.41
C MET A 33 -3.45 17.24 2.91
N GLN A 34 -2.72 18.35 2.82
CA GLN A 34 -1.29 18.33 2.50
C GLN A 34 -0.50 17.58 3.57
N TRP A 35 -0.74 17.90 4.85
CA TRP A 35 -0.05 17.25 5.96
C TRP A 35 -0.34 15.75 6.05
N LEU A 36 -1.61 15.35 5.89
CA LEU A 36 -2.00 13.93 5.84
C LEU A 36 -1.36 13.20 4.67
N THR A 37 -1.25 13.85 3.50
CA THR A 37 -0.56 13.29 2.34
C THR A 37 0.92 13.04 2.64
N TRP A 38 1.60 13.97 3.31
CA TRP A 38 3.02 13.83 3.66
C TRP A 38 3.26 12.70 4.66
N ILE A 39 2.37 12.54 5.64
CA ILE A 39 2.43 11.43 6.59
C ILE A 39 2.18 10.09 5.91
N ALA A 40 1.13 10.01 5.07
CA ALA A 40 0.84 8.80 4.33
C ALA A 40 2.04 8.37 3.45
N LYS A 41 2.65 9.32 2.72
CA LYS A 41 3.87 9.07 1.93
C LYS A 41 5.04 8.55 2.79
N SER A 42 5.24 9.12 3.98
CA SER A 42 6.29 8.67 4.91
C SER A 42 6.06 7.22 5.38
N PHE A 43 4.83 6.83 5.67
CA PHE A 43 4.50 5.45 6.03
C PHE A 43 4.64 4.49 4.85
N ILE A 44 4.27 4.92 3.65
CA ILE A 44 4.43 4.15 2.42
C ILE A 44 5.89 3.77 2.20
N ASP A 45 6.82 4.71 2.39
CA ASP A 45 8.25 4.44 2.26
C ASP A 45 8.74 3.44 3.31
N LEU A 46 8.30 3.58 4.57
CA LEU A 46 8.64 2.63 5.64
C LEU A 46 8.11 1.23 5.37
N PHE A 47 6.85 1.12 4.94
CA PHE A 47 6.20 -0.17 4.69
C PHE A 47 6.73 -0.84 3.42
N ALA A 48 7.04 -0.07 2.38
CA ALA A 48 7.68 -0.60 1.18
C ALA A 48 9.12 -1.03 1.41
N ALA A 49 9.87 -0.35 2.29
CA ALA A 49 11.21 -0.77 2.68
C ALA A 49 11.20 -2.07 3.49
N ASP A 50 10.25 -2.21 4.42
CA ASP A 50 10.10 -3.40 5.27
C ASP A 50 9.54 -4.62 4.50
N ASN A 51 8.55 -4.39 3.64
CA ASN A 51 7.84 -5.42 2.90
C ASN A 51 7.76 -5.06 1.41
N PRO A 52 8.88 -5.06 0.68
CA PRO A 52 8.92 -4.62 -0.72
C PRO A 52 8.06 -5.52 -1.60
N ARG A 53 7.39 -4.92 -2.60
CA ARG A 53 6.71 -5.68 -3.65
C ARG A 53 7.72 -6.58 -4.35
N ARG A 54 7.44 -7.88 -4.39
CA ARG A 54 8.26 -8.89 -5.05
C ARG A 54 7.40 -9.70 -5.99
N CYS A 55 7.90 -9.85 -7.22
CA CYS A 55 7.41 -10.82 -8.15
C CYS A 55 8.13 -12.15 -7.89
N THR A 56 7.40 -13.22 -7.55
CA THR A 56 7.95 -14.57 -7.67
C THR A 56 7.67 -15.06 -9.08
N ALA A 57 8.48 -14.65 -10.05
CA ALA A 57 8.49 -15.31 -11.34
C ALA A 57 9.02 -16.75 -11.14
N HIS A 58 8.16 -17.74 -11.35
CA HIS A 58 8.45 -19.17 -11.46
C HIS A 58 9.57 -19.72 -10.54
N VAL A 59 9.31 -19.82 -9.23
CA VAL A 59 10.01 -20.83 -8.42
C VAL A 59 9.17 -22.11 -8.47
N ALA A 60 9.41 -22.91 -9.53
CA ALA A 60 8.92 -24.27 -9.74
C ALA A 60 7.41 -24.50 -9.57
N CYS A 61 6.59 -24.07 -10.56
CA CYS A 61 5.31 -24.73 -10.78
C CYS A 61 5.58 -26.09 -11.48
N PRO A 62 5.24 -27.24 -10.87
CA PRO A 62 5.46 -28.55 -11.49
C PRO A 62 4.55 -28.80 -12.70
N TYR A 63 3.54 -27.95 -12.90
CA TYR A 63 2.55 -28.05 -13.95
C TYR A 63 2.85 -27.02 -15.04
N HIS A 64 3.84 -27.34 -15.88
CA HIS A 64 4.00 -26.70 -17.19
C HIS A 64 2.84 -27.16 -18.10
N HIS A 65 1.81 -26.33 -18.22
CA HIS A 65 1.00 -26.29 -19.43
C HIS A 65 1.17 -24.89 -20.04
N SER A 66 2.10 -24.84 -20.99
CA SER A 66 2.41 -23.66 -21.80
C SER A 66 1.33 -23.45 -22.86
N ASP A 67 0.38 -22.57 -22.59
CA ASP A 67 -0.58 -22.02 -23.57
C ASP A 67 -0.39 -20.51 -23.83
N GLY A 68 0.78 -19.97 -23.47
CA GLY A 68 1.24 -18.66 -23.95
C GLY A 68 0.53 -17.47 -23.30
N ARG A 69 -0.11 -17.66 -22.14
CA ARG A 69 -0.66 -16.60 -21.28
C ARG A 69 -0.06 -16.59 -19.88
N ASP A 70 1.24 -16.83 -19.74
CA ASP A 70 1.91 -16.75 -18.44
C ASP A 70 2.22 -15.29 -18.07
N ASN A 71 1.19 -14.56 -17.65
CA ASN A 71 1.30 -13.31 -16.88
C ASN A 71 1.28 -13.58 -15.35
N ASP A 72 1.45 -14.83 -14.92
CA ASP A 72 1.20 -15.31 -13.55
C ASP A 72 2.37 -15.02 -12.57
N CYS A 73 2.87 -13.79 -12.63
CA CYS A 73 3.69 -13.25 -11.56
C CYS A 73 2.81 -13.02 -10.33
N HIS A 74 2.87 -13.93 -9.34
CA HIS A 74 2.31 -13.64 -8.03
C HIS A 74 3.12 -12.52 -7.36
N ILE A 75 2.51 -11.35 -7.25
CA ILE A 75 3.08 -10.19 -6.56
C ILE A 75 2.72 -10.27 -5.08
N TYR A 76 3.74 -10.39 -4.23
CA TYR A 76 3.60 -10.31 -2.78
C TYR A 76 4.23 -9.03 -2.24
N GLY A 77 3.78 -8.57 -1.08
CA GLY A 77 4.36 -7.43 -0.37
C GLY A 77 3.40 -6.27 -0.19
N PHE A 78 3.91 -5.16 0.36
CA PHE A 78 3.14 -3.97 0.65
C PHE A 78 2.70 -3.27 -0.64
N ASN A 79 1.39 -3.00 -0.75
CA ASN A 79 0.80 -2.34 -1.91
C ASN A 79 0.61 -0.84 -1.64
N ARG A 80 1.52 -0.01 -2.19
CA ARG A 80 1.53 1.45 -2.02
C ARG A 80 0.22 2.11 -2.45
N GLU A 81 -0.30 1.73 -3.62
CA GLU A 81 -1.53 2.30 -4.20
C GLU A 81 -2.76 1.99 -3.34
N ARG A 82 -2.94 0.71 -2.96
CA ARG A 82 -4.08 0.31 -2.11
C ARG A 82 -4.02 0.95 -0.73
N PHE A 83 -2.83 1.22 -0.21
CA PHE A 83 -2.68 1.93 1.05
C PHE A 83 -3.11 3.41 0.93
N LEU A 84 -2.72 4.11 -0.14
CA LEU A 84 -3.16 5.50 -0.37
C LEU A 84 -4.68 5.59 -0.50
N GLU A 85 -5.25 4.70 -1.32
CA GLU A 85 -6.70 4.61 -1.48
C GLU A 85 -7.40 4.37 -0.13
N ALA A 86 -6.86 3.47 0.70
CA ALA A 86 -7.39 3.20 2.03
C ALA A 86 -7.23 4.38 3.01
N CYS A 87 -6.26 5.28 2.79
CA CYS A 87 -6.15 6.54 3.52
C CYS A 87 -7.17 7.60 3.04
N GLY A 88 -7.91 7.34 1.97
CA GLY A 88 -8.76 8.33 1.30
C GLY A 88 -7.95 9.35 0.50
N LEU A 89 -6.77 8.96 0.01
CA LEU A 89 -5.88 9.80 -0.79
C LEU A 89 -5.77 9.23 -2.20
N GLU A 90 -5.64 10.12 -3.19
CA GLU A 90 -5.39 9.70 -4.57
C GLU A 90 -3.93 9.25 -4.73
N SER A 91 -3.72 8.17 -5.48
CA SER A 91 -2.39 7.82 -5.97
C SER A 91 -1.98 8.82 -7.04
N GLU A 92 -0.98 9.65 -6.77
CA GLU A 92 -0.33 10.44 -7.82
C GLU A 92 0.30 9.46 -8.81
N GLY A 93 -0.23 9.43 -10.04
CA GLY A 93 0.28 8.66 -11.17
C GLY A 93 1.45 9.35 -11.86
#